data_AF-A0A060QIQ2-F1
#
_entry.id   AF-A0A060QIQ2-F1
#
_cell.length_a   1.000
_cell.length_b   1.000
_cell.length_c   1.000
_cell.angle_alpha   90.00
_cell.angle_beta   90.00
_cell.angle_gamma   90.00
#
_symmetry.space_group_name_H-M   'P 1'
#
loop_
_entity.id
_entity.type
_entity.pdbx_description
1 polymer ?
#
loop_
_entity_poly.entity_id
_entity_poly.type
_entity_poly.pdbx_seq_one_letter_code
_entity_poly.pdbx_strand_id
1 'polypeptide(L)'
;MMRVMGITLADRSFERAHHAFVLAAGALALGREVVLFGGGLSVAALCRDWSSLDDVGLDQMFQSRGVAGFETLRSAIFELGGEVLACEAGMKASGLTQADLCPSVRICGVTTFLERTIDAQILSL
;
A
#
# COMPACT_ATOMS: atom_id res chain seq x y z
N MET A 1 16.75 16.47 8.08
CA MET A 1 15.98 15.40 8.75
C MET A 1 15.02 14.84 7.72
N MET A 2 15.18 13.58 7.30
CA MET A 2 14.24 12.96 6.36
C MET A 2 12.89 12.82 7.06
N ARG A 3 11.82 13.36 6.47
CA ARG A 3 10.47 13.27 7.04
C ARG A 3 9.77 12.04 6.48
N VAL A 4 9.30 11.18 7.38
CA VAL A 4 8.43 10.06 7.06
C VAL A 4 7.18 10.56 6.33
N MET A 5 6.72 9.79 5.35
CA MET A 5 5.43 9.95 4.71
C MET A 5 4.54 8.78 5.12
N GLY A 6 3.44 9.08 5.81
CA GLY A 6 2.41 8.10 6.09
C GLY A 6 1.42 8.06 4.93
N ILE A 7 1.11 6.87 4.42
CA ILE A 7 0.05 6.67 3.43
C ILE A 7 -0.86 5.56 3.94
N THR A 8 -2.14 5.83 4.12
CA THR A 8 -3.15 4.81 4.41
C THR A 8 -4.00 4.57 3.18
N LEU A 9 -4.24 3.30 2.88
CA LEU A 9 -5.20 2.88 1.86
C LEU A 9 -6.62 2.98 2.43
N ALA A 10 -7.53 3.59 1.68
CA ALA A 10 -8.84 3.97 2.18
C ALA A 10 -9.91 2.88 1.99
N ASP A 11 -9.92 2.22 0.83
CA ASP A 11 -10.92 1.22 0.45
C ASP A 11 -10.33 0.16 -0.51
N ARG A 12 -11.19 -0.61 -1.18
CA ARG A 12 -10.78 -1.69 -2.11
C ARG A 12 -10.63 -1.22 -3.56
N SER A 13 -10.68 0.08 -3.84
CA SER A 13 -10.54 0.61 -5.19
C SER A 13 -9.12 0.39 -5.71
N PHE A 14 -9.01 -0.23 -6.88
CA PHE A 14 -7.75 -0.34 -7.61
C PHE A 14 -7.12 1.04 -7.86
N GLU A 15 -7.90 2.01 -8.35
CA GLU A 15 -7.36 3.31 -8.75
C GLU A 15 -6.76 4.06 -7.55
N ARG A 16 -7.44 4.01 -6.40
CA ARG A 16 -6.97 4.65 -5.17
C ARG A 16 -5.71 3.98 -4.62
N ALA A 17 -5.68 2.65 -4.60
CA ALA A 17 -4.49 1.89 -4.21
C ALA A 17 -3.32 2.11 -5.18
N HIS A 18 -3.57 2.14 -6.48
CA HIS A 18 -2.58 2.45 -7.52
C HIS A 18 -2.00 3.85 -7.31
N HIS A 19 -2.84 4.85 -7.09
CA HIS A 19 -2.37 6.22 -6.86
C HIS A 19 -1.56 6.33 -5.55
N ALA A 20 -1.96 5.62 -4.49
CA ALA A 20 -1.18 5.51 -3.27
C ALA A 20 0.21 4.91 -3.53
N PHE A 21 0.29 3.89 -4.39
CA PHE A 21 1.56 3.26 -4.74
C PHE A 21 2.44 4.17 -5.61
N VAL A 22 1.85 4.96 -6.51
CA VAL A 22 2.57 6.01 -7.27
C VAL A 22 3.21 7.02 -6.32
N LEU A 23 2.47 7.52 -5.32
CA LEU A 23 3.02 8.46 -4.35
C LEU A 23 4.10 7.82 -3.47
N ALA A 24 3.89 6.58 -3.01
CA ALA A 24 4.85 5.85 -2.21
C ALA A 24 6.18 5.64 -2.97
N ALA A 25 6.11 5.09 -4.19
CA ALA A 25 7.28 4.85 -5.02
C ALA A 25 8.01 6.15 -5.38
N GLY A 26 7.27 7.21 -5.73
CA GLY A 26 7.85 8.52 -6.00
C GLY A 26 8.53 9.15 -4.78
N ALA A 27 7.92 9.07 -3.60
CA ALA A 27 8.53 9.57 -2.37
C ALA A 27 9.80 8.79 -1.99
N LEU A 28 9.78 7.47 -2.10
CA LEU A 28 10.95 6.62 -1.88
C LEU A 28 12.09 6.94 -2.86
N ALA A 29 11.78 7.13 -4.14
CA ALA A 29 12.77 7.51 -5.16
C ALA A 29 13.43 8.88 -4.89
N LEU A 30 12.74 9.78 -4.19
CA LEU A 30 13.28 11.07 -3.74
C LEU A 30 14.04 10.98 -2.39
N GLY A 31 14.26 9.76 -1.88
CA GLY A 31 14.98 9.51 -0.63
C GLY A 31 14.16 9.78 0.63
N ARG A 32 12.83 9.77 0.56
CA ARG A 32 11.97 9.86 1.75
C ARG A 32 11.67 8.48 2.30
N GLU A 33 11.52 8.39 3.62
CA GLU A 33 10.97 7.19 4.26
C GLU A 33 9.44 7.16 4.06
N VAL A 34 8.90 6.00 3.70
CA VAL A 34 7.45 5.79 3.50
C VAL A 34 6.97 4.64 4.37
N VAL A 35 5.86 4.89 5.08
CA VAL A 35 5.08 3.87 5.79
C VAL A 35 3.70 3.79 5.13
N LEU A 36 3.45 2.69 4.42
CA LEU A 36 2.20 2.40 3.75
C LEU A 36 1.35 1.45 4.60
N PHE A 37 0.09 1.78 4.82
CA PHE A 37 -0.81 1.04 5.72
C PHE A 37 -2.12 0.65 5.04
N GLY A 38 -2.42 -0.64 5.00
CA GLY A 38 -3.73 -1.16 4.56
C GLY A 38 -4.67 -1.30 5.74
N GLY A 39 -5.71 -0.46 5.82
CA GLY A 39 -6.76 -0.50 6.84
C GLY A 39 -8.08 -1.10 6.34
N GLY A 40 -8.91 -1.67 7.23
CA GLY A 40 -10.21 -2.21 6.84
C GLY A 40 -10.09 -3.25 5.73
N LEU A 41 -10.92 -3.15 4.68
CA LEU A 41 -10.87 -4.07 3.53
C LEU A 41 -9.79 -3.73 2.50
N SER A 42 -9.12 -2.58 2.62
CA SER A 42 -8.02 -2.19 1.72
C SER A 42 -6.78 -3.07 1.87
N VAL A 43 -6.71 -3.90 2.91
CA VAL A 43 -5.66 -4.93 3.08
C VAL A 43 -5.54 -5.86 1.87
N ALA A 44 -6.61 -6.03 1.09
CA ALA A 44 -6.61 -6.80 -0.15
C ALA A 44 -5.59 -6.26 -1.18
N ALA A 45 -5.28 -4.96 -1.15
CA ALA A 45 -4.26 -4.37 -2.02
C ALA A 45 -2.83 -4.79 -1.66
N LEU A 46 -2.63 -5.37 -0.47
CA LEU A 46 -1.33 -5.86 0.02
C LEU A 46 -1.16 -7.37 -0.18
N CYS A 47 -2.17 -8.05 -0.72
CA CYS A 47 -2.13 -9.46 -1.07
C CYS A 47 -1.27 -9.72 -2.31
N ARG A 48 -0.75 -10.96 -2.42
CA ARG A 48 -0.05 -11.42 -3.63
C ARG A 48 -1.00 -11.40 -4.83
N ASP A 49 -2.24 -11.82 -4.59
CA ASP A 49 -3.33 -11.71 -5.53
C ASP A 49 -4.20 -10.50 -5.16
N TRP A 50 -4.08 -9.44 -5.95
CA TRP A 50 -4.86 -8.21 -5.83
C TRP A 50 -6.06 -8.18 -6.79
N SER A 51 -6.36 -9.27 -7.48
CA SER A 51 -7.49 -9.36 -8.42
C SER A 51 -8.87 -9.15 -7.77
N SER A 52 -8.93 -9.24 -6.44
CA SER A 52 -10.14 -8.99 -5.64
C SER A 52 -10.48 -7.51 -5.43
N LEU A 53 -9.59 -6.59 -5.81
CA LEU A 53 -9.85 -5.15 -5.79
C LEU A 53 -10.96 -4.77 -6.78
N ASP A 54 -11.61 -3.64 -6.53
CA ASP A 54 -12.60 -3.07 -7.43
C ASP A 54 -11.89 -2.43 -8.64
N ASP A 55 -12.43 -2.59 -9.85
CA ASP A 55 -11.94 -1.97 -11.09
C ASP A 55 -10.51 -2.35 -11.52
N VAL A 56 -10.04 -3.57 -11.21
CA VAL A 56 -8.71 -4.08 -11.61
C VAL A 56 -8.40 -4.03 -13.11
N GLY A 57 -9.43 -3.96 -13.97
CA GLY A 57 -9.26 -3.77 -15.41
C GLY A 57 -8.59 -2.44 -15.80
N LEU A 58 -8.60 -1.45 -14.90
CA LEU A 58 -7.89 -0.19 -15.09
C LEU A 58 -6.38 -0.39 -15.21
N ASP A 59 -5.81 -1.44 -14.61
CA ASP A 59 -4.38 -1.74 -14.71
C ASP A 59 -3.93 -1.96 -16.16
N GLN A 60 -4.67 -2.77 -16.91
CA GLN A 60 -4.37 -3.01 -18.33
C GLN A 60 -4.51 -1.73 -19.15
N MET A 61 -5.52 -0.92 -18.84
CA MET A 61 -5.73 0.37 -19.50
C MET A 61 -4.57 1.34 -19.23
N PHE A 62 -4.11 1.44 -17.99
CA PHE A 62 -2.95 2.24 -17.59
C PHE A 62 -1.68 1.77 -18.31
N GLN A 63 -1.39 0.47 -18.28
CA GLN A 63 -0.23 -0.10 -18.94
C GLN A 63 -0.25 0.12 -20.46
N SER A 64 -1.42 0.00 -21.12
CA SER A 64 -1.56 0.28 -22.56
C SER A 64 -1.23 1.73 -22.95
N ARG A 65 -1.26 2.65 -21.97
CA ARG A 65 -0.93 4.07 -22.13
C ARG A 65 0.46 4.41 -21.61
N GLY A 66 1.28 3.41 -21.29
CA GLY A 66 2.64 3.58 -20.78
C GLY A 66 2.73 4.01 -19.32
N VAL A 67 1.64 3.88 -18.55
CA VAL A 67 1.64 4.10 -17.10
C VAL A 67 2.08 2.81 -16.39
N ALA A 68 2.91 2.93 -15.36
CA ALA A 68 3.36 1.79 -14.57
C ALA A 68 2.17 1.03 -13.97
N GLY A 69 2.17 -0.30 -14.14
CA GLY A 69 1.14 -1.17 -13.58
C GLY A 69 1.29 -1.36 -12.06
N PHE A 70 0.26 -1.93 -11.45
CA PHE A 70 0.18 -2.13 -10.01
C PHE A 70 1.34 -2.97 -9.47
N GLU A 71 1.68 -4.07 -10.15
CA GLU A 71 2.79 -4.95 -9.77
C GLU A 71 4.14 -4.23 -9.85
N THR A 72 4.35 -3.44 -10.90
CA THR A 72 5.58 -2.65 -11.08
C THR A 72 5.77 -1.66 -9.94
N LEU A 73 4.71 -0.94 -9.56
CA LEU A 73 4.77 0.02 -8.45
C LEU A 73 4.96 -0.68 -7.10
N ARG A 74 4.27 -1.80 -6.87
CA ARG A 74 4.41 -2.61 -5.65
C ARG A 74 5.84 -3.11 -5.47
N SER A 75 6.44 -3.66 -6.53
CA SER A 75 7.84 -4.11 -6.50
C SER A 75 8.79 -2.96 -6.21
N ALA A 76 8.60 -1.80 -6.85
CA ALA A 76 9.43 -0.62 -6.60
C ALA A 76 9.36 -0.16 -5.13
N ILE A 77 8.19 -0.20 -4.49
CA ILE A 77 8.05 0.14 -3.06
C ILE A 77 8.90 -0.79 -2.19
N PHE A 78 8.85 -2.10 -2.42
CA PHE A 78 9.64 -3.06 -1.64
C PHE A 78 11.14 -2.93 -1.91
N GLU A 79 11.53 -2.78 -3.17
CA GLU A 79 12.94 -2.64 -3.57
C GLU A 79 13.58 -1.37 -3.01
N LEU A 80 12.82 -0.28 -2.94
CA LEU A 80 13.28 1.00 -2.40
C LEU A 80 13.17 1.08 -0.85
N GLY A 81 12.77 -0.01 -0.19
CA GLY A 81 12.74 -0.10 1.27
C GLY A 81 11.52 0.56 1.93
N GLY A 82 10.41 0.70 1.21
CA GLY A 82 9.15 1.13 1.80
C GLY A 82 8.61 0.13 2.80
N GLU A 83 8.15 0.61 3.95
CA GLU A 83 7.54 -0.24 4.97
C GLU A 83 6.05 -0.39 4.71
N VAL A 84 5.59 -1.63 4.61
CA VAL A 84 4.19 -1.94 4.28
C VAL A 84 3.55 -2.74 5.40
N LEU A 85 2.46 -2.19 5.93
CA LEU A 85 1.79 -2.64 7.14
C LEU A 85 0.33 -3.01 6.81
N ALA A 86 -0.08 -4.21 7.21
CA ALA A 86 -1.47 -4.67 7.10
C ALA A 86 -2.16 -4.59 8.46
N CYS A 87 -3.32 -3.94 8.53
CA CYS A 87 -4.10 -3.82 9.76
C CYS A 87 -4.61 -5.19 10.21
N GLU A 88 -4.29 -5.60 11.44
CA GLU A 88 -4.75 -6.87 12.02
C GLU A 88 -6.28 -6.99 12.03
N ALA A 89 -7.00 -5.92 12.38
CA ALA A 89 -8.46 -5.91 12.34
C ALA A 89 -9.00 -6.02 10.91
N GLY A 90 -8.31 -5.40 9.94
CA GLY A 90 -8.66 -5.50 8.52
C GLY A 90 -8.47 -6.90 7.95
N MET A 91 -7.35 -7.56 8.31
CA MET A 91 -7.09 -8.96 7.96
C MET A 91 -8.20 -9.87 8.48
N LYS A 92 -8.57 -9.72 9.75
CA LYS A 92 -9.67 -10.48 10.38
C LYS A 92 -11.02 -10.23 9.69
N ALA A 93 -11.35 -8.97 9.42
CA ALA A 93 -12.60 -8.60 8.76
C ALA A 93 -12.70 -9.12 7.32
N SER A 94 -11.56 -9.26 6.63
CA SER A 94 -11.48 -9.73 5.25
C SER A 94 -11.33 -11.25 5.13
N GLY A 95 -11.15 -11.97 6.26
CA GLY A 95 -10.86 -13.40 6.26
C GLY A 95 -9.49 -13.77 5.70
N LEU A 96 -8.55 -12.81 5.65
CA LEU A 96 -7.22 -12.99 5.08
C LEU A 96 -6.19 -13.39 6.15
N THR A 97 -5.10 -14.01 5.71
CA THR A 97 -3.99 -14.48 6.53
C THR A 97 -2.64 -13.99 6.01
N GLN A 98 -1.56 -14.22 6.77
CA GLN A 98 -0.19 -13.90 6.33
C GLN A 98 0.20 -14.61 5.02
N ALA A 99 -0.39 -15.78 4.73
CA ALA A 99 -0.09 -16.53 3.51
C ALA A 99 -0.60 -15.82 2.24
N ASP A 100 -1.68 -15.03 2.36
CA ASP A 100 -2.28 -14.27 1.28
C ASP A 100 -1.49 -12.99 0.97
N LEU A 101 -0.79 -12.45 1.98
CA LEU A 101 0.00 -11.22 1.88
C LEU A 101 1.30 -11.41 1.09
N CYS A 102 1.77 -10.31 0.52
CA CYS A 102 3.13 -10.25 0.00
C CYS A 102 4.14 -10.52 1.13
N PRO A 103 5.24 -11.26 0.89
CA PRO A 103 6.15 -11.70 1.96
C PRO A 103 6.71 -10.58 2.84
N SER A 104 6.93 -9.39 2.28
CA SER A 104 7.49 -8.23 2.98
C SER A 104 6.46 -7.40 3.75
N VAL A 105 5.17 -7.78 3.73
CA VAL A 105 4.10 -7.08 4.45
C VAL A 105 4.00 -7.62 5.88
N ARG A 106 3.97 -6.71 6.86
CA ARG A 106 3.84 -7.05 8.28
C ARG A 106 2.42 -6.78 8.77
N ILE A 107 1.81 -7.75 9.44
CA ILE A 107 0.54 -7.55 10.14
C ILE A 107 0.81 -6.79 11.46
N CYS A 108 0.07 -5.72 11.72
CA CYS A 108 0.15 -4.97 12.97
C CYS A 108 -1.15 -4.25 13.33
N GLY A 109 -1.23 -3.73 14.56
CA GLY A 109 -2.29 -2.82 14.98
C GLY A 109 -2.13 -1.42 14.39
N VAL A 110 -3.22 -0.65 14.36
CA VAL A 110 -3.20 0.75 13.89
C VAL A 110 -2.28 1.65 14.72
N THR A 111 -2.08 1.33 16.00
CA THR A 111 -1.18 2.08 16.90
C THR A 111 0.26 2.08 16.39
N THR A 112 0.74 0.97 15.81
CA THR A 112 2.07 0.89 15.20
C THR A 112 2.22 1.86 14.03
N PHE A 113 1.20 1.98 13.18
CA PHE A 113 1.21 2.96 12.09
C PHE A 113 1.24 4.40 12.62
N LEU A 114 0.38 4.72 13.58
CA LEU A 114 0.29 6.06 14.17
C LEU A 114 1.58 6.46 14.89
N GLU A 115 2.23 5.54 15.60
CA GLU A 115 3.52 5.78 16.24
C GLU A 115 4.62 6.08 15.22
N ARG A 116 4.69 5.30 14.13
CA ARG A 116 5.66 5.52 13.05
C ARG A 116 5.42 6.79 12.24
N THR A 117 4.22 7.33 12.31
CA THR A 117 3.80 8.51 11.55
C THR A 117 3.45 9.71 12.43
N ILE A 118 3.84 9.70 13.71
CA ILE A 118 3.41 10.70 14.71
C ILE A 118 3.69 12.15 14.30
N ASP A 119 4.84 12.40 13.64
CA ASP A 119 5.24 13.71 13.12
C ASP A 119 5.21 13.79 11.59
N ALA A 120 4.58 12.81 10.94
CA ALA A 120 4.50 12.70 9.49
C ALA A 120 3.24 13.36 8.93
N GLN A 121 3.32 13.81 7.68
CA GLN A 121 2.11 14.04 6.89
C GLN A 121 1.49 12.66 6.57
N ILE A 122 0.20 12.50 6.89
CA ILE A 122 -0.56 11.30 6.54
C ILE A 122 -1.48 11.62 5.36
N LEU A 123 -1.36 10.85 4.27
CA LEU A 123 -2.29 10.86 3.15
C LEU A 123 -3.23 9.66 3.27
N SER A 124 -4.53 9.89 3.09
CA SER A 124 -5.53 8.83 2.98
C SER A 124 -5.97 8.76 1.54
N LEU A 125 -5.59 7.67 0.87
CA LEU A 125 -5.84 7.44 -0.54
C LEU A 125 -6.67 6.21 -0.73
#